data_AF-A0A7C9TV77-F1
#
_entry.id   AF-A0A7C9TV77-F1
#
_cell.length_a   1.000
_cell.length_b   1.000
_cell.length_c   1.000
_cell.angle_alpha   90.00
_cell.angle_beta   90.00
_cell.angle_gamma   90.00
#
_symmetry.space_group_name_H-M   'P 1'
#
loop_
_entity.id
_entity.type
_entity.pdbx_description
1 polymer ?
#
loop_
_entity_poly.entity_id
_entity_poly.type
_entity_poly.pdbx_seq_one_letter_code
_entity_poly.pdbx_strand_id
1 'polypeptide(L)' 'MARDYMLRIRLNSQELERLKAEAERRDVSMSEVIRDYIKRMPKPKKDSAASIETDADDTDFIETETGDAEE' A
#
# COMPACT_ATOMS: atom_id res chain seq x y z
N MET A 1 4.06 0.10 -4.15
CA MET A 1 3.67 1.40 -3.58
C MET A 1 3.38 1.22 -2.11
N ALA A 2 4.04 2.02 -1.27
CA ALA A 2 3.76 2.05 0.16
C ALA A 2 2.29 2.48 0.38
N ARG A 3 1.67 1.96 1.45
CA ARG A 3 0.30 2.29 1.84
C ARG A 3 0.39 3.17 3.08
N ASP A 4 0.22 4.47 2.90
CA ASP A 4 0.50 5.47 3.96
C ASP A 4 -0.65 5.65 4.95
N TYR A 5 -1.86 5.16 4.61
CA TYR A 5 -3.08 5.40 5.38
C TYR A 5 -3.69 4.10 5.92
N MET A 6 -4.16 4.15 7.17
CA MET A 6 -4.84 3.04 7.85
C MET A 6 -6.34 3.31 7.92
N LEU A 7 -7.14 2.33 7.50
CA LEU A 7 -8.61 2.36 7.57
C LEU A 7 -9.10 1.49 8.73
N ARG A 8 -9.74 2.09 9.74
CA ARG A 8 -10.42 1.37 10.84
C ARG A 8 -11.93 1.43 10.62
N ILE A 9 -12.57 0.27 10.51
CA ILE A 9 -14.01 0.16 10.26
C ILE A 9 -14.66 -0.57 11.44
N ARG A 10 -15.80 -0.08 11.90
CA ARG A 10 -16.67 -0.82 12.83
C ARG A 10 -17.66 -1.62 12.01
N LEU A 11 -17.69 -2.93 12.24
CA LEU A 11 -18.60 -3.86 11.58
C LEU A 11 -19.53 -4.48 12.63
N ASN A 12 -20.76 -4.74 12.25
CA ASN A 12 -21.63 -5.65 13.00
C ASN A 12 -21.29 -7.12 12.69
N SER A 13 -21.84 -8.06 13.45
CA SER A 13 -21.52 -9.49 13.30
C SER A 13 -21.87 -10.04 11.91
N GLN A 14 -23.00 -9.62 11.33
CA GLN A 14 -23.43 -10.08 10.01
C GLN A 14 -22.51 -9.57 8.89
N GLU A 15 -22.06 -8.32 9.00
CA GLU A 15 -21.11 -7.73 8.04
C GLU A 15 -19.75 -8.41 8.11
N LEU A 16 -19.27 -8.71 9.33
CA LEU A 16 -18.02 -9.43 9.53
C LEU A 16 -18.06 -10.84 8.93
N GLU A 17 -19.15 -11.58 9.15
CA GLU A 17 -19.34 -12.91 8.58
C GLU A 17 -19.36 -12.88 7.05
N ARG A 18 -20.09 -11.93 6.44
CA ARG A 18 -20.10 -11.76 4.98
C ARG A 18 -18.72 -11.44 4.44
N LEU A 19 -17.98 -10.56 5.11
CA LEU A 19 -16.64 -10.18 4.69
C LEU A 19 -15.67 -11.37 4.77
N LYS A 20 -15.77 -12.17 5.84
CA LYS A 20 -14.98 -13.38 6.03
C LYS A 20 -15.31 -14.44 4.98
N ALA A 21 -16.59 -14.69 4.71
CA ALA A 21 -17.01 -15.64 3.70
C ALA A 21 -16.52 -15.25 2.28
N GLU A 22 -16.56 -13.96 1.92
CA GLU A 22 -16.01 -13.50 0.64
C GLU A 22 -14.48 -13.58 0.57
N ALA A 23 -13.78 -13.33 1.68
CA ALA A 23 -12.33 -13.48 1.78
C ALA A 23 -11.92 -14.94 1.56
N GLU A 24 -12.60 -15.87 2.24
CA GLU A 24 -12.38 -17.32 2.10
C GLU A 24 -12.72 -17.81 0.69
N ARG A 25 -13.85 -17.37 0.11
CA ARG A 25 -14.28 -17.75 -1.24
C ARG A 25 -13.26 -17.37 -2.32
N ARG A 26 -12.53 -16.27 -2.12
CA ARG A 26 -11.57 -15.73 -3.08
C ARG A 26 -10.12 -16.05 -2.73
N ASP A 27 -9.88 -16.74 -1.61
CA ASP A 27 -8.55 -17.02 -1.06
C ASP A 27 -7.68 -15.76 -0.88
N VAL A 28 -8.29 -14.67 -0.42
CA VAL A 28 -7.61 -13.40 -0.18
C VAL A 28 -7.89 -12.86 1.22
N SER A 29 -7.06 -11.95 1.70
CA SER A 29 -7.32 -11.27 2.97
C SER A 29 -8.57 -10.37 2.91
N MET A 30 -9.25 -10.19 4.04
CA MET A 30 -10.37 -9.25 4.16
C MET A 30 -10.01 -7.83 3.69
N SER A 31 -8.76 -7.41 3.92
CA SER A 31 -8.25 -6.12 3.45
C SER A 31 -8.16 -6.04 1.93
N GLU A 32 -7.79 -7.13 1.25
CA GLU A 32 -7.80 -7.21 -0.22
C GLU A 32 -9.23 -7.15 -0.76
N VAL A 33 -10.19 -7.81 -0.10
CA VAL A 33 -11.61 -7.70 -0.48
C VAL A 33 -12.06 -6.24 -0.46
N ILE A 34 -11.77 -5.51 0.62
CA ILE A 34 -12.12 -4.08 0.74
C ILE A 34 -11.42 -3.26 -0.34
N ARG A 35 -10.13 -3.51 -0.60
CA ARG A 35 -9.38 -2.79 -1.63
C ARG A 35 -9.96 -3.02 -3.02
N ASP A 36 -10.36 -4.23 -3.34
CA ASP A 36 -10.97 -4.54 -4.63
C ASP A 36 -12.32 -3.86 -4.79
N TYR A 37 -13.11 -3.75 -3.72
CA TYR A 37 -14.29 -2.88 -3.74
C TYR A 37 -13.93 -1.42 -3.97
N ILE A 38 -12.86 -0.91 -3.34
CA ILE A 38 -12.39 0.46 -3.55
C ILE A 38 -11.96 0.70 -5.00
N LYS A 39 -11.23 -0.25 -5.62
CA LYS A 39 -10.80 -0.15 -7.03
C LYS A 39 -11.96 -0.08 -8.03
N ARG A 40 -13.13 -0.62 -7.67
CA ARG A 40 -14.34 -0.60 -8.50
C ARG A 40 -15.13 0.71 -8.38
N MET A 41 -14.82 1.56 -7.40
CA MET A 41 -15.48 2.84 -7.25
C MET A 41 -15.06 3.82 -8.37
N PRO A 42 -15.95 4.72 -8.81
CA PRO A 42 -15.59 5.73 -9.80
C PRO A 42 -14.42 6.57 -9.28
N LYS A 43 -13.41 6.78 -10.13
CA LYS A 43 -12.27 7.61 -9.77
C LYS A 43 -12.79 9.02 -9.41
N PRO A 44 -12.36 9.60 -8.28
CA PRO A 44 -12.72 10.97 -7.98
C PRO A 44 -12.28 11.84 -9.16
N LYS A 45 -13.16 12.74 -9.63
CA LYS A 45 -12.79 13.77 -10.60
C LYS A 45 -11.66 14.55 -9.95
N LYS A 46 -10.47 14.43 -10.53
CA LYS A 46 -9.26 15.11 -10.07
C LYS A 46 -9.42 16.58 -10.42
N ASP A 47 -10.10 17.34 -9.57
CA ASP A 47 -9.94 18.79 -9.58
C ASP A 47 -8.55 19.06 -8.97
N SER A 48 -7.59 19.26 -9.87
CA SER A 48 -6.30 19.94 -9.74
C SER A 48 -5.72 20.12 -8.32
N ALA A 49 -4.71 19.33 -7.97
CA ALA A 49 -3.51 19.81 -7.28
C ALA A 49 -2.42 18.73 -7.17
N ALA A 50 -1.19 19.18 -7.45
CA ALA A 50 0.09 18.60 -7.05
C ALA A 50 0.48 17.24 -7.63
N SER A 51 1.05 17.29 -8.83
CA SER A 51 2.34 16.66 -9.12
C SER A 51 3.29 16.81 -7.93
N ILE A 52 3.68 15.70 -7.33
CA ILE A 52 5.00 15.57 -6.74
C ILE A 52 5.69 14.52 -7.60
N GLU A 53 6.36 15.03 -8.63
CA GLU A 53 7.49 14.35 -9.24
C GLU A 53 8.56 14.36 -8.17
N THR A 54 8.82 13.20 -7.56
CA THR A 54 10.06 13.00 -6.80
C THR A 54 11.01 12.38 -7.79
N ASP A 55 11.85 13.20 -8.42
CA ASP A 55 13.05 12.76 -9.11
C ASP A 55 13.90 11.95 -8.11
N ALA A 56 13.86 10.63 -8.29
CA ALA A 56 14.78 9.71 -7.67
C ALA A 56 15.77 9.29 -8.75
N ASP A 57 16.85 10.06 -8.92
CA ASP A 57 18.11 9.61 -9.54
C ASP A 57 19.14 10.73 -9.40
N ASP A 58 19.85 10.79 -8.27
CA ASP A 58 21.25 11.27 -8.17
C ASP A 58 21.71 11.24 -6.71
N THR A 59 22.16 10.08 -6.22
CA THR A 59 23.33 10.07 -5.33
C THR A 59 24.04 8.74 -5.53
N ASP A 60 25.20 8.87 -6.16
CA ASP A 60 26.14 7.83 -6.52
C ASP A 60 26.48 6.84 -5.42
N PHE A 61 26.48 5.60 -5.86
CA PHE A 61 27.26 4.49 -5.39
C PHE A 61 28.76 4.85 -5.39
N ILE A 62 29.41 4.86 -4.23
CA ILE A 62 30.85 4.61 -4.14
C ILE A 62 31.07 3.57 -3.05
N GLU A 63 31.15 2.30 -3.47
CA GLU A 63 31.92 1.29 -2.75
C GLU A 63 33.39 1.74 -2.73
N THR A 64 34.00 1.82 -1.56
CA THR A 64 35.42 1.53 -1.44
C THR A 64 35.63 0.52 -0.34
N GLU A 65 36.05 -0.65 -0.80
CA GLU A 65 36.59 -1.78 -0.06
C GLU A 65 37.59 -1.39 1.05
N THR A 66 37.49 -2.18 2.12
CA THR A 66 38.52 -2.63 3.07
C THR A 66 39.98 -2.20 2.86
N GLY A 67 40.60 -1.79 3.98
CA GLY A 67 42.05 -1.70 4.13
C GLY A 67 42.44 -1.68 5.62
N ASP A 68 42.51 -2.87 6.19
CA ASP A 68 43.16 -3.20 7.47
C ASP A 68 44.62 -2.70 7.49
N ALA A 69 45.03 -2.02 8.56
CA ALA A 69 46.45 -1.83 8.89
C ALA A 69 46.60 -1.51 10.38
N GLU A 70 47.01 -2.54 11.14
CA GLU A 70 47.70 -2.42 12.42
C GLU A 70 48.97 -1.55 12.27
N GLU A 71 49.23 -0.67 13.23
CA GLU A 71 50.43 -0.65 14.11
C GLU A 71 50.30 0.42 15.21
#